data_AF-A0A363T6H5-F1
#
_entry.id   AF-A0A363T6H5-F1
#
_cell.length_a   1.000
_cell.length_b   1.000
_cell.length_c   1.000
_cell.angle_alpha   90.00
_cell.angle_beta   90.00
_cell.angle_gamma   90.00
#
_symmetry.space_group_name_H-M   'P 1'
#
loop_
_entity.id
_entity.type
_entity.pdbx_description
1 polymer ?
#
loop_
_entity_poly.entity_id
_entity_poly.type
_entity_poly.pdbx_seq_one_letter_code
_entity_poly.pdbx_strand_id
1 'polypeptide(L)'
;MKDRILIDIKEDVKTIDLPPLPSNIGKRRKTIDIKGDIRFFTILDEISFHQSTNPKKAIYIQRIQFEKEGSIELRLGYYIIGKKPRVIGKWVWGQFAMMLSPNNFCTAYRLAMEKGWLDC
;
A
#
# COMPACT_ATOMS: atom_id res chain seq x y z
N MET A 1 -7.89 11.47 49.01
CA MET A 1 -9.28 11.27 48.56
C MET A 1 -9.65 12.34 47.55
N LYS A 2 -9.54 12.02 46.26
CA LYS A 2 -10.35 12.49 45.12
C LYS A 2 -9.69 11.97 43.86
N ASP A 3 -10.20 10.81 43.45
CA ASP A 3 -9.84 10.07 42.26
C ASP A 3 -9.95 10.97 41.03
N ARG A 4 -8.84 11.11 40.30
CA ARG A 4 -8.88 11.61 38.93
C ARG A 4 -9.22 10.43 38.04
N ILE A 5 -10.49 10.42 37.66
CA ILE A 5 -11.14 9.60 36.65
C ILE A 5 -10.15 9.27 35.53
N LEU A 6 -9.70 8.01 35.51
CA LEU A 6 -9.19 7.37 34.32
C LEU A 6 -10.38 7.27 33.36
N ILE A 7 -10.44 8.16 32.38
CA ILE A 7 -11.38 8.04 31.28
C ILE A 7 -10.89 6.83 30.47
N ASP A 8 -11.47 5.67 30.74
CA ASP A 8 -11.33 4.45 29.97
C ASP A 8 -11.95 4.72 28.60
N ILE A 9 -11.16 5.27 27.66
CA ILE A 9 -11.51 5.34 26.24
C ILE A 9 -11.37 3.92 25.69
N LYS A 10 -12.25 3.03 26.13
CA LYS A 10 -12.66 1.89 25.32
C LYS A 10 -13.72 2.42 24.37
N GLU A 11 -13.26 3.11 23.33
CA GLU A 11 -14.08 3.20 22.13
C GLU A 11 -14.33 1.75 21.67
N ASP A 12 -15.60 1.39 21.59
CA ASP A 12 -16.10 0.20 20.90
C ASP A 12 -15.58 0.19 19.47
N VAL A 13 -14.35 -0.30 19.28
CA VAL A 13 -13.86 -0.71 17.97
C VAL A 13 -14.71 -1.92 17.60
N LYS A 14 -15.85 -1.67 16.95
CA LYS A 14 -16.51 -2.69 16.13
C LYS A 14 -15.41 -3.26 15.24
N THR A 15 -14.99 -4.47 15.55
CA THR A 15 -14.02 -5.22 14.75
C THR A 15 -14.65 -5.35 13.37
N ILE A 16 -14.20 -4.51 12.43
CA ILE A 16 -14.65 -4.60 11.04
C ILE A 16 -14.10 -5.93 10.55
N ASP A 17 -14.99 -6.89 10.32
CA ASP A 17 -14.64 -8.18 9.73
C ASP A 17 -14.24 -7.95 8.27
N LEU A 18 -12.95 -7.68 8.08
CA LEU A 18 -12.34 -7.43 6.79
C LEU A 18 -11.75 -8.74 6.26
N PRO A 19 -11.87 -9.02 4.95
CA PRO A 19 -11.17 -10.15 4.37
C PRO A 19 -9.65 -10.01 4.59
N PRO A 20 -8.92 -11.14 4.65
CA PRO A 20 -7.47 -11.10 4.79
C PRO A 20 -6.84 -10.28 3.65
N LEU A 21 -5.75 -9.58 3.98
CA LEU A 21 -5.01 -8.79 3.00
C LEU A 21 -4.52 -9.70 1.86
N PRO A 22 -4.75 -9.36 0.57
CA PRO A 22 -4.32 -10.19 -0.53
C PRO A 22 -2.81 -10.26 -0.62
N SER A 23 -2.23 -11.46 -0.73
CA SER A 23 -0.81 -11.60 -1.07
C SER A 23 -0.57 -11.68 -2.57
N ASN A 24 0.46 -11.00 -3.07
CA ASN A 24 0.88 -11.03 -4.48
C ASN A 24 2.34 -11.47 -4.71
N ILE A 25 3.04 -11.89 -3.67
CA ILE A 25 4.42 -12.41 -3.77
C ILE A 25 4.48 -13.55 -4.79
N GLY A 26 5.53 -13.54 -5.63
CA GLY A 26 5.78 -14.49 -6.70
C GLY A 26 4.90 -14.33 -7.95
N LYS A 27 3.92 -13.41 -7.94
CA LYS A 27 3.01 -13.27 -9.08
C LYS A 27 3.63 -12.42 -10.20
N ARG A 28 3.55 -12.96 -11.43
CA ARG A 28 3.85 -12.24 -12.66
C ARG A 28 2.74 -11.26 -13.04
N ARG A 29 3.11 -10.06 -13.48
CA ARG A 29 2.21 -8.98 -13.90
C ARG A 29 2.75 -8.28 -15.13
N LYS A 30 1.92 -7.41 -15.71
CA LYS A 30 2.29 -6.55 -16.83
C LYS A 30 1.89 -5.11 -16.54
N THR A 31 2.65 -4.18 -17.09
CA THR A 31 2.33 -2.75 -17.18
C THR A 31 2.53 -2.28 -18.61
N ILE A 32 1.97 -1.12 -18.94
CA ILE A 32 2.21 -0.41 -20.19
C ILE A 32 3.07 0.80 -19.82
N ASP A 33 4.20 0.98 -20.50
CA ASP A 33 5.06 2.15 -20.26
C ASP A 33 4.58 3.38 -21.05
N ILE A 34 5.31 4.49 -20.92
CA ILE A 34 4.97 5.77 -21.58
C ILE A 34 5.06 5.70 -23.11
N LYS A 35 5.76 4.71 -23.67
CA LYS A 35 5.86 4.47 -25.11
C LYS A 35 4.76 3.55 -25.62
N GLY A 36 3.95 2.98 -24.72
CA GLY A 36 2.94 1.98 -25.05
C GLY A 36 3.46 0.54 -25.04
N ASP A 37 4.73 0.33 -24.68
CA ASP A 37 5.33 -0.99 -24.66
C ASP A 37 4.86 -1.78 -23.43
N ILE A 38 4.56 -3.07 -23.64
CA ILE A 38 4.21 -3.97 -22.55
C ILE A 38 5.49 -4.39 -21.83
N ARG A 39 5.56 -4.12 -20.53
CA ARG A 39 6.65 -4.58 -19.66
C ARG A 39 6.11 -5.58 -18.65
N PHE A 40 6.75 -6.74 -18.58
CA PHE A 40 6.43 -7.77 -17.61
C PHE A 40 7.33 -7.65 -16.38
N PHE A 41 6.76 -7.94 -15.22
CA PHE A 41 7.50 -7.93 -13.96
C PHE A 41 6.96 -8.99 -13.00
N THR A 42 7.81 -9.42 -12.07
CA THR A 42 7.45 -10.30 -10.95
C THR A 42 7.49 -9.52 -9.65
N ILE A 43 6.51 -9.75 -8.79
CA ILE A 43 6.49 -9.21 -7.42
C ILE A 43 7.35 -10.12 -6.55
N LEU A 44 8.53 -9.64 -6.15
CA LEU A 44 9.48 -10.42 -5.38
C LEU A 44 9.12 -10.47 -3.90
N ASP A 45 8.61 -9.36 -3.37
CA ASP A 45 8.23 -9.21 -1.97
C ASP A 45 7.23 -8.06 -1.81
N GLU A 46 6.54 -7.98 -0.68
CA GLU A 46 5.64 -6.87 -0.36
C GLU A 46 5.48 -6.60 1.13
N ILE A 47 5.38 -5.31 1.47
CA ILE A 47 4.94 -4.83 2.78
C ILE A 47 3.50 -4.38 2.62
N SER A 48 2.62 -4.77 3.55
CA SER A 48 1.23 -4.34 3.57
C SER A 48 0.73 -4.02 4.97
N PHE A 49 -0.11 -2.99 5.07
CA PHE A 49 -0.73 -2.56 6.32
C PHE A 49 -2.01 -1.76 6.05
N HIS A 50 -2.92 -1.70 7.02
CA HIS A 50 -4.11 -0.86 6.93
C HIS A 50 -3.73 0.62 7.02
N GLN A 51 -4.36 1.47 6.22
CA GLN A 51 -4.19 2.92 6.32
C GLN A 51 -4.74 3.39 7.67
N SER A 52 -3.93 4.13 8.43
CA SER A 52 -4.29 4.60 9.79
C SER A 52 -5.60 5.37 9.85
N THR A 53 -5.91 6.18 8.83
CA THR A 53 -7.13 6.99 8.76
C THR A 53 -8.31 6.28 8.10
N ASN A 54 -8.11 5.10 7.50
CA ASN A 54 -9.18 4.36 6.84
C ASN A 54 -8.87 2.85 6.80
N PRO A 55 -9.41 2.05 7.74
CA PRO A 55 -9.12 0.61 7.80
C PRO A 55 -9.63 -0.16 6.57
N LYS A 56 -10.59 0.39 5.82
CA LYS A 56 -11.08 -0.19 4.55
C LYS A 56 -10.15 0.08 3.37
N LYS A 57 -8.98 0.65 3.61
CA LYS A 57 -7.90 0.83 2.65
C LYS A 57 -6.61 0.26 3.23
N ALA A 58 -5.89 -0.50 2.42
CA ALA A 58 -4.60 -1.08 2.77
C ALA A 58 -3.52 -0.53 1.84
N ILE A 59 -2.40 -0.11 2.40
CA ILE A 59 -1.23 0.39 1.67
C ILE A 59 -0.30 -0.78 1.37
N TYR A 60 0.26 -0.78 0.16
CA TYR A 60 1.20 -1.79 -0.30
C TYR A 60 2.47 -1.13 -0.84
N ILE A 61 3.63 -1.64 -0.42
CA ILE A 61 4.92 -1.37 -1.04
C ILE A 61 5.43 -2.70 -1.58
N GLN A 62 5.43 -2.86 -2.90
CA GLN A 62 5.87 -4.09 -3.55
C GLN A 62 7.26 -3.90 -4.12
N ARG A 63 8.19 -4.81 -3.83
CA ARG A 63 9.47 -4.89 -4.53
C ARG A 63 9.27 -5.72 -5.79
N ILE A 64 9.43 -5.09 -6.95
CA ILE A 64 9.20 -5.73 -8.25
C ILE A 64 10.50 -5.84 -9.04
N GLN A 65 10.57 -6.84 -9.91
CA GLN A 65 11.65 -7.00 -10.88
C GLN A 65 11.10 -7.09 -12.29
N PHE A 66 11.55 -6.22 -13.18
CA PHE A 66 11.22 -6.29 -14.60
C PHE A 66 12.00 -7.42 -15.28
N GLU A 67 11.32 -8.22 -16.10
CA GLU A 67 11.90 -9.42 -16.69
C GLU A 67 12.96 -9.12 -17.75
N LYS A 68 12.73 -8.08 -18.56
CA LYS A 68 13.59 -7.77 -19.71
C LYS A 68 14.90 -7.11 -19.30
N GLU A 69 14.83 -6.11 -18.42
CA GLU A 69 16.01 -5.34 -18.01
C GLU A 69 16.60 -5.81 -16.66
N GLY A 70 15.90 -6.71 -15.94
CA GLY A 70 16.31 -7.16 -14.60
C GLY A 70 16.22 -6.09 -13.51
N SER A 71 15.73 -4.89 -13.84
CA SER A 71 15.69 -3.74 -12.96
C SER A 71 14.71 -3.92 -11.79
N ILE A 72 15.11 -3.43 -10.62
CA ILE A 72 14.30 -3.42 -9.41
C ILE A 72 13.64 -2.07 -9.22
N GLU A 73 12.33 -2.09 -9.00
CA GLU A 73 11.55 -0.92 -8.62
C GLU A 73 10.69 -1.23 -7.40
N LEU A 74 10.31 -0.18 -6.68
CA LEU A 74 9.26 -0.21 -5.68
C LEU A 74 7.96 0.22 -6.35
N ARG A 75 6.89 -0.53 -6.14
CA ARG A 75 5.55 -0.17 -6.58
C ARG A 75 4.70 0.18 -5.38
N LEU A 76 4.32 1.45 -5.29
CA LEU A 76 3.44 1.99 -4.26
C LEU A 76 2.00 1.86 -4.73
N GLY A 77 1.25 0.99 -4.07
CA GLY A 77 -0.14 0.68 -4.42
C GLY A 77 -1.03 0.64 -3.20
N TYR A 78 -2.31 0.35 -3.44
CA TYR A 78 -3.27 0.16 -2.39
C TYR A 78 -4.39 -0.78 -2.83
N TYR A 79 -4.96 -1.47 -1.84
CA TYR A 79 -6.26 -2.10 -1.96
C TYR A 79 -7.30 -1.24 -1.21
N ILE A 80 -8.53 -1.23 -1.70
CA ILE A 80 -9.67 -0.63 -1.01
C ILE A 80 -10.85 -1.58 -1.06
N ILE A 81 -11.66 -1.63 0.01
CA ILE A 81 -12.89 -2.40 0.01
C ILE A 81 -13.87 -1.82 -1.01
N GLY A 82 -14.24 -2.65 -1.98
CA GLY A 82 -15.15 -2.30 -3.03
C GLY A 82 -16.55 -1.97 -2.50
N LYS A 83 -17.20 -0.98 -3.12
CA LYS A 83 -18.59 -0.58 -2.84
C LYS A 83 -19.55 -0.87 -3.99
N LYS A 84 -19.04 -1.25 -5.17
CA LYS A 84 -19.85 -1.53 -6.36
C LYS A 84 -20.39 -2.97 -6.31
N PRO A 85 -21.59 -3.26 -6.88
CA PRO A 85 -22.28 -4.55 -6.71
C PRO A 85 -21.40 -5.80 -6.96
N ARG A 86 -20.52 -5.78 -7.97
CA ARG A 86 -19.67 -6.94 -8.33
C ARG A 86 -18.49 -7.20 -7.39
N VAL A 87 -18.07 -6.19 -6.63
CA VAL A 87 -16.86 -6.20 -5.81
C VAL A 87 -17.13 -5.74 -4.38
N ILE A 88 -18.41 -5.72 -3.98
CA ILE A 88 -18.81 -5.27 -2.65
C ILE A 88 -18.15 -6.14 -1.57
N GLY A 89 -17.55 -5.51 -0.58
CA GLY A 89 -16.88 -6.21 0.52
C GLY A 89 -15.55 -6.87 0.16
N LYS A 90 -15.11 -6.82 -1.11
CA LYS A 90 -13.85 -7.43 -1.57
C LYS A 90 -12.74 -6.39 -1.67
N TRP A 91 -11.50 -6.82 -1.45
CA TRP A 91 -10.33 -6.01 -1.76
C TRP A 91 -10.21 -5.77 -3.27
N VAL A 92 -10.19 -4.50 -3.67
CA VAL A 92 -10.00 -4.07 -5.07
C VAL A 92 -8.72 -3.26 -5.17
N TRP A 93 -7.86 -3.63 -6.11
CA TRP A 93 -6.62 -2.91 -6.38
C TRP A 93 -6.92 -1.53 -6.97
N GLY A 94 -6.21 -0.50 -6.51
CA GLY A 94 -6.32 0.86 -7.05
C GLY A 94 -5.91 0.95 -8.51
N GLN A 95 -6.58 1.82 -9.28
CA GLN A 95 -6.33 1.94 -10.72
C GLN A 95 -4.90 2.40 -11.06
N PHE A 96 -4.32 3.26 -10.22
CA PHE A 96 -2.98 3.80 -10.41
C PHE A 96 -2.06 3.38 -9.26
N ALA A 97 -0.82 3.04 -9.61
CA ALA A 97 0.23 2.71 -8.67
C ALA A 97 1.55 3.26 -9.20
N MET A 98 2.21 4.11 -8.41
CA MET A 98 3.50 4.69 -8.79
C MET A 98 4.57 3.60 -8.71
N MET A 99 5.46 3.57 -9.69
CA MET A 99 6.67 2.76 -9.66
C MET A 99 7.89 3.69 -9.68
N LEU A 100 8.88 3.41 -8.84
CA LEU A 100 10.10 4.19 -8.73
C LEU A 100 11.26 3.33 -8.25
N SER A 101 12.49 3.72 -8.59
CA SER A 101 13.67 3.05 -8.06
C SER A 101 13.76 3.21 -6.53
N PRO A 102 14.41 2.25 -5.82
CA PRO A 102 14.66 2.39 -4.38
C PRO A 102 15.37 3.70 -4.01
N ASN A 103 16.32 4.14 -4.84
CA ASN A 103 17.03 5.40 -4.62
C ASN A 103 16.10 6.61 -4.67
N ASN A 104 15.19 6.68 -5.64
CA ASN A 104 14.22 7.78 -5.73
C ASN A 104 13.26 7.79 -4.54
N PHE A 105 12.86 6.62 -4.03
CA PHE A 105 12.06 6.52 -2.82
C PHE A 105 12.80 7.09 -1.60
N CYS A 106 14.05 6.68 -1.40
CA CYS A 106 14.89 7.20 -0.31
C CYS A 106 15.10 8.71 -0.41
N THR A 107 15.34 9.23 -1.61
CA THR A 107 15.47 10.68 -1.84
C THR A 107 14.17 11.40 -1.49
N ALA A 108 13.02 10.92 -1.96
CA ALA A 108 11.73 11.53 -1.64
C ALA A 108 11.44 11.52 -0.13
N TYR A 109 11.74 10.41 0.56
CA TYR A 109 11.60 10.30 2.01
C TYR A 109 12.48 11.33 2.74
N ARG A 110 13.77 11.44 2.40
CA ARG A 110 14.68 12.41 3.02
C ARG A 110 14.23 13.85 2.80
N LEU A 111 13.82 14.19 1.57
CA LEU A 111 13.31 15.53 1.28
C LEU A 111 12.04 15.86 2.08
N ALA A 112 11.18 14.86 2.34
CA ALA A 112 10.00 15.05 3.18
C ALA A 112 10.37 15.26 4.66
N MET A 113 11.38 14.53 5.17
CA MET A 113 11.93 14.76 6.52
C MET A 113 12.53 16.17 6.65
N GLU A 114 13.37 16.59 5.70
CA GLU A 114 14.00 17.93 5.70
C GLU A 114 12.98 19.07 5.65
N LYS A 115 11.83 18.84 5.01
CA LYS A 115 10.71 19.80 4.98
C LYS A 115 9.84 19.78 6.23
N GLY A 116 10.07 18.86 7.17
CA GLY A 116 9.24 18.68 8.36
C GLY A 116 7.84 18.14 8.05
N TRP A 117 7.67 17.41 6.94
CA TRP A 117 6.39 16.74 6.63
C TRP A 117 6.23 15.42 7.37
N LEU A 118 7.34 14.86 7.85
CA LEU A 118 7.42 13.57 8.53
C LEU A 118 8.18 13.78 9.84
N ASP A 119 7.65 13.19 10.90
CA ASP A 119 8.17 13.23 12.27
C ASP A 119 8.39 11.83 12.86
N CYS A 120 8.50 10.82 11.97
CA CYS A 120 8.68 9.42 12.30
C CYS A 120 10.15 8.97 12.39
#